data_AF-A0A353WQL7-F1
#
_entry.id   AF-A0A353WQL7-F1
#
_cell.length_a   1.000
_cell.length_b   1.000
_cell.length_c   1.000
_cell.angle_alpha   90.00
_cell.angle_beta   90.00
_cell.angle_gamma   90.00
#
_symmetry.space_group_name_H-M   'P 1'
#
loop_
_entity.id
_entity.type
_entity.pdbx_description
1 polymer ?
#
loop_
_entity_poly.entity_id
_entity_poly.type
_entity_poly.pdbx_seq_one_letter_code
_entity_poly.pdbx_strand_id
1 'polypeptide(L)'
;MKALWYANSYVTLDGQCDFIQLSRRLFRLMDVAYREDWRLVCFKTSEGQFGFCFASDIEDFPNEKETCDICAVGWDVGFFAKTPNVAAILYEYGLPHDLRCRLSVHTVMVGKMKCFIIMPPHSPQKE
;
A
#
# COMPACT_ATOMS: atom_id res chain seq x y z
N MET A 1 -6.38 19.17 -6.40
CA MET A 1 -5.38 18.42 -5.61
C MET A 1 -4.20 18.11 -6.52
N LYS A 2 -2.97 18.52 -6.20
CA LYS A 2 -1.78 18.19 -7.01
C LYS A 2 -1.26 16.81 -6.58
N ALA A 3 -1.57 15.78 -7.36
CA ALA A 3 -0.90 14.48 -7.20
C ALA A 3 0.57 14.65 -7.61
N LEU A 4 1.49 14.49 -6.66
CA LEU A 4 2.92 14.42 -6.99
C LEU A 4 3.19 13.05 -7.61
N TRP A 5 3.35 13.02 -8.93
CA TRP A 5 3.71 11.83 -9.69
C TRP A 5 5.15 11.44 -9.36
N TYR A 6 5.35 10.59 -8.36
CA TYR A 6 6.65 10.03 -8.04
C TYR A 6 6.84 8.72 -8.81
N ALA A 7 7.37 8.79 -10.03
CA ALA A 7 7.60 7.67 -10.94
C ALA A 7 8.46 6.49 -10.38
N ASN A 8 8.92 6.56 -9.11
CA ASN A 8 9.78 5.57 -8.46
C ASN A 8 9.23 5.02 -7.12
N SER A 9 8.03 5.41 -6.71
CA SER A 9 7.34 4.85 -5.53
C SER A 9 6.41 3.74 -5.99
N TYR A 10 6.67 2.51 -5.54
CA TYR A 10 5.90 1.34 -5.94
C TYR A 10 5.86 0.31 -4.81
N VAL A 11 4.89 -0.60 -4.90
CA VAL A 11 4.90 -1.85 -4.17
C VAL A 11 5.06 -3.02 -5.12
N THR A 12 5.61 -4.12 -4.62
CA THR A 12 5.50 -5.43 -5.27
C THR A 12 4.53 -6.27 -4.44
N LEU A 13 3.45 -6.71 -5.09
CA LEU A 13 2.45 -7.60 -4.53
C LEU A 13 2.84 -9.05 -4.84
N ASP A 14 3.01 -9.88 -3.82
CA ASP A 14 3.20 -11.32 -4.00
C ASP A 14 1.89 -12.07 -3.75
N GLY A 15 1.23 -12.49 -4.83
CA GLY A 15 -0.05 -13.19 -4.78
C GLY A 15 0.02 -14.56 -4.11
N GLN A 16 1.20 -15.12 -3.90
CA GLN A 16 1.38 -16.40 -3.21
C GLN A 16 1.48 -16.26 -1.69
N CYS A 17 1.79 -15.07 -1.16
CA CYS A 17 2.11 -14.93 0.27
C CYS A 17 1.62 -13.64 0.93
N ASP A 18 0.54 -13.02 0.45
CA ASP A 18 -0.11 -11.82 1.03
C ASP A 18 0.86 -10.69 1.46
N PHE A 19 2.07 -10.68 0.88
CA PHE A 19 3.15 -9.79 1.25
C PHE A 19 3.20 -8.64 0.26
N ILE A 20 3.17 -7.43 0.82
CA ILE A 20 3.34 -6.18 0.09
C ILE A 20 4.75 -5.68 0.37
N GLN A 21 5.64 -5.87 -0.60
CA GLN A 21 6.99 -5.33 -0.54
C GLN A 21 7.00 -3.85 -0.92
N LEU A 22 7.66 -3.03 -0.11
CA LEU A 22 7.83 -1.60 -0.35
C LEU A 22 9.09 -1.34 -1.18
N SER A 23 9.02 -0.42 -2.15
CA SER A 23 10.24 0.09 -2.75
C SER A 23 11.06 0.88 -1.71
N ARG A 24 12.40 0.86 -1.82
CA ARG A 24 13.30 1.65 -0.94
C ARG A 24 12.95 3.14 -0.90
N ARG A 25 12.40 3.68 -1.98
CA ARG A 25 11.96 5.08 -2.02
C ARG A 25 10.68 5.27 -1.23
N LEU A 26 9.70 4.39 -1.43
CA LEU A 26 8.43 4.44 -0.70
C LEU A 26 8.66 4.29 0.81
N PHE A 27 9.47 3.31 1.22
CA PHE A 27 9.85 3.12 2.62
C PHE A 27 10.47 4.39 3.25
N ARG A 28 11.35 5.08 2.53
CA ARG A 28 11.90 6.37 2.98
C ARG A 28 10.84 7.46 3.06
N LEU A 29 9.95 7.56 2.07
CA LEU A 29 8.86 8.54 2.05
C LEU A 29 7.80 8.29 3.12
N MET A 30 7.73 7.09 3.67
CA MET A 30 6.86 6.78 4.80
C MET A 30 7.38 7.34 6.12
N ASP A 31 8.62 7.86 6.15
CA ASP A 31 9.24 8.48 7.32
C ASP A 31 9.26 7.55 8.55
N VAL A 32 9.33 6.23 8.32
CA VAL A 32 9.22 5.18 9.36
C VAL A 32 10.20 5.39 10.51
N ALA A 33 11.42 5.86 10.22
CA ALA A 33 12.46 6.11 11.22
C ALA A 33 12.09 7.19 12.25
N TYR A 34 11.10 8.05 11.94
CA TYR A 34 10.61 9.11 12.81
C TYR A 34 9.28 8.75 13.49
N ARG A 35 8.82 7.50 13.35
CA ARG A 35 7.56 7.05 13.92
C ARG A 35 7.78 6.10 15.09
N GLU A 36 6.97 6.30 16.12
CA GLU A 36 6.88 5.42 17.29
C GLU A 36 6.01 4.18 17.01
N ASP A 37 5.15 4.24 15.99
CA ASP A 37 4.28 3.15 15.55
C ASP A 37 4.60 2.75 14.10
N TRP A 38 4.82 1.45 13.87
CA TRP A 38 5.12 0.86 12.56
C TRP A 38 3.94 0.07 12.00
N ARG A 39 2.76 0.19 12.61
CA ARG A 39 1.53 -0.44 12.17
C ARG A 39 0.87 0.34 11.05
N LEU A 40 0.47 -0.40 10.04
CA LEU A 40 -0.28 0.08 8.89
C LEU A 40 -1.70 -0.48 8.92
N VAL A 41 -2.62 0.28 8.33
CA VAL A 41 -3.98 -0.15 8.05
C VAL A 41 -4.15 -0.15 6.55
N CYS A 42 -4.59 -1.28 6.01
CA CYS A 42 -4.95 -1.39 4.60
C CYS A 42 -6.44 -1.06 4.43
N PHE A 43 -6.77 -0.42 3.33
CA PHE A 43 -8.15 -0.03 3.06
C PHE A 43 -8.43 -0.04 1.55
N LYS A 44 -9.72 0.04 1.24
CA LYS A 44 -10.23 0.28 -0.10
C LYS A 44 -11.05 1.58 -0.08
N THR A 45 -10.79 2.48 -1.02
CA THR A 45 -11.52 3.74 -1.15
C THR A 45 -12.89 3.52 -1.79
N SER A 46 -13.78 4.52 -1.70
CA SER A 46 -15.09 4.52 -2.39
C SER A 46 -14.96 4.39 -3.90
N GLU A 47 -13.85 4.87 -4.48
CA GLU A 47 -13.53 4.80 -5.91
C GLU A 47 -12.95 3.45 -6.32
N GLY A 48 -12.87 2.49 -5.39
CA GLY A 48 -12.37 1.14 -5.65
C GLY A 48 -10.85 1.00 -5.66
N GLN A 49 -10.13 2.01 -5.17
CA GLN A 49 -8.67 1.96 -5.10
C GLN A 49 -8.21 1.37 -3.78
N PHE A 50 -7.15 0.58 -3.81
CA PHE A 50 -6.54 0.06 -2.60
C PHE A 50 -5.46 1.00 -2.08
N GLY A 51 -5.29 1.05 -0.76
CA GLY A 51 -4.26 1.85 -0.16
C GLY A 51 -3.95 1.44 1.27
N PHE A 52 -2.96 2.10 1.84
CA PHE A 52 -2.60 1.94 3.23
C PHE A 52 -2.13 3.26 3.83
N CYS A 53 -2.26 3.38 5.15
CA CYS A 53 -1.76 4.50 5.95
C CYS A 53 -1.26 3.97 7.29
N PHE A 54 -0.57 4.82 8.06
CA PHE A 54 -0.21 4.47 9.43
C PHE A 54 -1.44 4.48 10.33
N ALA A 55 -1.55 3.46 11.19
CA ALA A 55 -2.66 3.36 12.15
C ALA A 55 -2.72 4.61 13.06
N SER A 56 -1.56 5.15 13.44
CA SER A 56 -1.43 6.37 14.24
C SER A 56 -2.02 7.63 13.60
N ASP A 57 -2.20 7.63 12.28
CA ASP A 57 -2.72 8.80 11.55
C ASP A 57 -4.26 8.80 11.48
N ILE A 58 -4.91 7.75 11.98
CA ILE A 58 -6.36 7.62 12.03
C ILE A 58 -6.82 8.03 13.44
N GLU A 59 -7.66 9.08 13.52
CA GLU A 59 -8.15 9.61 14.80
C GLU A 59 -8.97 8.58 15.59
N ASP A 60 -9.76 7.77 14.88
CA ASP A 60 -10.49 6.63 15.42
C ASP A 60 -9.77 5.34 15.03
N PHE A 61 -8.86 4.89 15.91
CA PHE A 61 -8.04 3.69 15.70
C PHE A 61 -8.93 2.52 15.24
N PRO A 62 -8.74 1.98 14.01
CA PRO A 62 -9.44 0.77 13.63
C PRO A 62 -9.02 -0.36 14.58
N ASN A 63 -9.93 -1.31 14.84
CA ASN A 63 -9.68 -2.44 15.73
C ASN A 63 -8.27 -3.01 15.50
N GLU A 64 -7.50 -3.22 16.56
CA GLU A 64 -6.09 -3.69 16.47
C GLU A 64 -5.90 -4.91 15.55
N LYS A 65 -6.95 -5.73 15.42
CA LYS A 65 -7.02 -6.92 14.55
C LYS A 65 -6.83 -6.63 13.05
N GLU A 66 -7.01 -5.40 12.60
CA GLU A 66 -6.90 -4.99 11.19
C GLU A 66 -5.56 -4.30 10.86
N THR A 67 -4.69 -4.15 11.87
CA THR A 67 -3.35 -3.57 11.66
C THR A 67 -2.33 -4.60 11.19
N CYS A 68 -1.34 -4.12 10.44
CA CYS A 68 -0.25 -4.91 9.87
C CYS A 68 1.08 -4.27 10.25
N ASP A 69 2.01 -5.05 10.80
CA ASP A 69 3.35 -4.54 11.13
C ASP A 69 4.24 -4.48 9.88
N ILE A 70 4.99 -3.39 9.74
CA ILE A 70 6.12 -3.35 8.81
C ILE A 70 7.21 -4.31 9.31
N CYS A 71 7.65 -5.21 8.44
CA CYS A 71 8.66 -6.22 8.75
C CYS A 71 9.68 -6.37 7.62
N ALA A 72 10.78 -7.05 7.93
CA ALA A 72 11.80 -7.44 6.95
C ALA A 72 11.76 -8.96 6.74
N VAL A 73 11.73 -9.38 5.47
CA VAL A 73 11.80 -10.78 5.05
C VAL A 73 13.04 -10.92 4.16
N GLY A 74 14.14 -11.41 4.74
CA GLY A 74 15.44 -11.42 4.08
C GLY A 74 15.94 -9.99 3.82
N TRP A 75 16.07 -9.62 2.55
CA TRP A 75 16.50 -8.27 2.12
C TRP A 75 15.33 -7.33 1.79
N ASP A 76 14.10 -7.86 1.80
CA ASP A 76 12.91 -7.13 1.42
C ASP A 76 12.21 -6.55 2.66
N VAL A 77 11.74 -5.30 2.56
CA VAL A 77 10.97 -4.63 3.61
C VAL A 77 9.55 -4.43 3.11
N GLY A 78 8.57 -4.76 3.93
CA GLY A 78 7.16 -4.78 3.54
C GLY A 78 6.26 -5.07 4.71
N PHE A 79 5.06 -5.57 4.43
CA PHE A 79 4.10 -6.00 5.43
C PHE A 79 3.16 -7.05 4.85
N PHE A 80 2.55 -7.87 5.72
CA PHE A 80 1.54 -8.83 5.32
C PHE A 80 0.15 -8.20 5.42
N ALA A 81 -0.53 -8.03 4.29
CA ALA A 81 -1.84 -7.41 4.22
C ALA A 81 -2.94 -8.45 4.46
N LYS A 82 -3.73 -8.29 5.52
CA LYS A 82 -4.82 -9.23 5.86
C LYS A 82 -6.16 -8.82 5.28
N THR A 83 -6.50 -7.53 5.35
CA THR A 83 -7.79 -7.01 4.91
C THR A 83 -7.63 -5.58 4.40
N PRO A 84 -7.90 -5.29 3.11
CA PRO A 84 -7.94 -6.26 2.02
C PRO A 84 -6.58 -6.97 1.86
N ASN A 85 -6.60 -8.26 1.52
CA ASN A 85 -5.39 -9.03 1.27
C ASN A 85 -4.88 -8.85 -0.16
N VAL A 86 -3.68 -9.36 -0.46
CA VAL A 86 -3.07 -9.18 -1.78
C VAL A 86 -3.88 -9.85 -2.87
N ALA A 87 -4.44 -11.03 -2.60
CA ALA A 87 -5.31 -11.70 -3.55
C ALA A 87 -6.51 -10.82 -3.97
N ALA A 88 -7.19 -10.16 -3.02
CA ALA A 88 -8.29 -9.25 -3.33
C ALA A 88 -7.83 -8.09 -4.23
N ILE A 89 -6.67 -7.49 -3.94
CA ILE A 89 -6.11 -6.40 -4.74
C ILE A 89 -5.84 -6.85 -6.18
N LEU A 90 -5.17 -8.00 -6.33
CA LEU A 90 -4.83 -8.55 -7.66
C LEU A 90 -6.07 -8.89 -8.47
N TYR A 91 -7.06 -9.55 -7.86
CA TYR A 91 -8.31 -9.92 -8.50
C TYR A 91 -9.05 -8.69 -9.04
N GLU A 92 -9.22 -7.67 -8.20
CA GLU A 92 -9.96 -6.47 -8.58
C GLU A 92 -9.23 -5.60 -9.60
N TYR A 93 -7.90 -5.65 -9.62
CA TYR A 93 -7.09 -4.98 -10.64
C TYR A 93 -6.88 -5.82 -11.91
N GLY A 94 -7.46 -7.02 -11.99
CA GLY A 94 -7.37 -7.90 -13.16
C GLY A 94 -5.96 -8.45 -13.39
N LEU A 95 -5.21 -8.70 -12.32
CA LEU A 95 -3.81 -9.12 -12.33
C LEU A 95 -3.66 -10.62 -11.99
N PRO A 96 -2.61 -11.28 -12.51
CA PRO A 96 -2.33 -12.68 -12.20
C PRO A 96 -1.98 -12.88 -10.72
N HIS A 97 -2.55 -13.92 -10.10
CA HIS A 97 -2.33 -14.28 -8.69
C HIS A 97 -1.09 -15.16 -8.47
N ASP A 98 -0.64 -15.85 -9.51
CA ASP A 98 0.51 -16.76 -9.49
C ASP A 98 1.85 -16.04 -9.66
N LEU A 99 1.82 -14.73 -9.94
CA LEU A 99 2.99 -13.90 -10.20
C LEU A 99 3.12 -12.73 -9.22
N ARG A 100 4.35 -12.22 -9.10
CA ARG A 100 4.62 -10.96 -8.42
C ARG A 100 4.28 -9.79 -9.33
N CYS A 101 3.43 -8.89 -8.86
CA CYS A 101 2.98 -7.73 -9.62
C CYS A 101 3.54 -6.44 -9.01
N ARG A 102 4.21 -5.61 -9.82
CA ARG A 102 4.69 -4.29 -9.40
C ARG A 102 3.66 -3.22 -9.74
N LEU A 103 3.22 -2.45 -8.75
CA LEU A 103 2.24 -1.38 -8.91
C LEU A 103 2.74 -0.04 -8.36
N SER A 104 2.46 1.03 -9.09
CA SER A 104 2.79 2.40 -8.69
C SER A 104 2.00 2.80 -7.45
N VAL A 105 2.61 3.63 -6.60
CA VAL A 105 1.98 4.16 -5.39
C VAL A 105 1.92 5.67 -5.43
N HIS A 106 0.73 6.22 -5.19
CA HIS A 106 0.49 7.64 -5.06
C HIS A 106 0.34 8.04 -3.60
N THR A 107 1.13 9.02 -3.15
CA THR A 107 0.95 9.60 -1.82
C THR A 107 -0.14 10.67 -1.86
N VAL A 108 -1.13 10.54 -1.00
CA VAL A 108 -2.27 11.47 -0.87
C VAL A 108 -2.38 11.91 0.58
N MET A 109 -2.67 13.19 0.81
CA MET A 109 -3.01 13.70 2.14
C MET A 109 -4.54 13.80 2.27
N VAL A 110 -5.10 13.12 3.27
CA VAL A 110 -6.52 13.19 3.62
C VAL A 110 -6.62 13.82 5.01
N GLY A 111 -6.93 15.11 5.07
CA GLY A 111 -6.77 15.87 6.31
C GLY A 111 -5.29 15.89 6.74
N LYS A 112 -5.01 15.33 7.93
CA LYS A 112 -3.63 15.14 8.45
C LYS A 112 -3.04 13.76 8.12
N MET A 113 -3.86 12.83 7.62
CA MET A 113 -3.44 11.46 7.35
C MET A 113 -2.68 11.36 6.03
N LYS A 114 -1.50 10.73 6.08
CA LYS A 114 -0.69 10.43 4.89
C LYS A 114 -1.05 9.03 4.39
N CYS A 115 -1.73 8.96 3.26
CA CYS A 115 -2.15 7.73 2.61
C CYS A 115 -1.25 7.39 1.42
N PHE A 116 -1.12 6.09 1.16
CA PHE A 116 -0.37 5.52 0.05
C PHE A 116 -1.33 4.67 -0.78
N ILE A 117 -1.76 5.21 -1.91
CA ILE A 117 -2.75 4.58 -2.80
C ILE A 117 -2.01 3.73 -3.84
N ILE A 118 -2.32 2.44 -3.87
CA ILE A 118 -1.82 1.48 -4.85
C ILE A 118 -2.63 1.69 -6.14
N MET A 119 -1.97 2.16 -7.19
CA MET A 119 -2.65 2.47 -8.44
C MET A 119 -2.93 1.19 -9.24
N PRO A 120 -4.11 1.05 -9.85
CA PRO A 120 -4.35 -0.02 -10.81
C PRO A 120 -3.36 0.07 -11.97
N PRO A 121 -3.05 -1.05 -12.65
CA PRO A 121 -2.30 -1.01 -13.89
C PRO A 121 -3.00 -0.05 -14.86
N HIS A 122 -2.23 0.82 -15.53
CA HIS A 122 -2.82 1.74 -16.50
C HIS A 122 -3.65 0.95 -17.51
N SER A 123 -4.98 1.12 -17.48
CA SER A 123 -5.79 0.82 -18.67
C SER A 123 -5.16 1.60 -19.82
N PRO A 124 -4.85 0.99 -20.97
CA PRO A 124 -4.40 1.77 -22.12
C PRO A 124 -5.44 2.86 -22.33
N GLN A 125 -4.99 4.12 -22.27
CA GLN A 125 -5.80 5.23 -22.72
C GLN A 125 -6.12 4.89 -24.18
N LYS A 126 -7.39 4.57 -24.46
CA LYS A 126 -7.87 4.58 -25.84
C LYS A 126 -7.71 6.02 -26.31
N GLU A 127 -6.69 6.26 -27.12
CA GLU A 127 -6.66 7.40 -28.04
C GLU A 127 -7.89 7.38 -28.95
#